data_AF-A0A151RY39-F1
#
_entry.id   AF-A0A151RY39-F1
#
_cell.length_a   1.000
_cell.length_b   1.000
_cell.length_c   1.000
_cell.angle_alpha   90.00
_cell.angle_beta   90.00
_cell.angle_gamma   90.00
#
_symmetry.space_group_name_H-M   'P 1'
#
loop_
_entity.id
_entity.type
_entity.pdbx_description
1 polymer ?
#
loop_
_entity_poly.entity_id
_entity_poly.type
_entity_poly.pdbx_seq_one_letter_code
_entity_poly.pdbx_strand_id
1 'polypeptide(L)'
;SWIEFTRALKLEFGPSPYECPRSDLFKLTWEGSVLDYYVKFTALANRVQGVTTNALLDCFVGGLRHDICRDVLVQAPTTLTRCVSLAKFFEEKYVIQ
;
A
#
# COMPACT_ATOMS: atom_id res chain seq x y z
N SER A 1 -8.38 -26.17 26.34
CA SER A 1 -7.00 -26.65 26.01
C SER A 1 -6.22 -25.58 25.24
N TRP A 2 -4.91 -25.75 24.98
CA TRP A 2 -4.14 -24.80 24.14
C TRP A 2 -4.77 -24.57 22.76
N ILE A 3 -5.36 -25.62 22.18
CA ILE A 3 -6.06 -25.60 20.88
C ILE A 3 -7.31 -24.72 20.93
N GLU A 4 -8.11 -24.82 21.99
CA GLU A 4 -9.30 -23.98 22.16
C GLU A 4 -8.93 -22.52 22.42
N PHE A 5 -7.88 -22.27 23.19
CA PHE A 5 -7.37 -20.94 23.45
C PHE A 5 -6.86 -20.26 22.18
N THR A 6 -6.05 -20.95 21.35
CA THR A 6 -5.61 -20.40 20.06
C THR A 6 -6.76 -20.22 19.07
N ARG A 7 -7.79 -21.07 19.12
CA ARG A 7 -9.00 -20.90 18.31
C ARG A 7 -9.79 -19.65 18.74
N ALA A 8 -9.99 -19.44 20.03
CA ALA A 8 -10.67 -18.25 20.56
C ALA A 8 -9.90 -16.97 20.19
N LEU A 9 -8.57 -16.96 20.31
CA LEU A 9 -7.74 -15.83 19.89
C LEU A 9 -7.83 -15.56 18.39
N LYS A 10 -7.82 -16.59 17.53
CA LYS A 10 -8.01 -16.42 16.09
C LYS A 10 -9.42 -15.98 15.71
N LEU A 11 -10.42 -16.30 16.51
CA LEU A 11 -11.80 -15.89 16.26
C LEU A 11 -12.02 -14.42 16.63
N GLU A 12 -11.46 -13.99 17.77
CA GLU A 12 -11.62 -12.62 18.29
C GLU A 12 -10.65 -11.61 17.68
N PHE A 13 -9.42 -12.05 17.35
CA PHE A 13 -8.34 -11.18 16.89
C PHE A 13 -7.67 -11.65 15.60
N GLY A 14 -8.14 -12.74 15.00
CA GLY A 14 -7.68 -13.14 13.68
C GLY A 14 -8.21 -12.19 12.60
N PRO A 15 -7.57 -12.18 11.42
CA PRO A 15 -8.09 -11.43 10.28
C PRO A 15 -9.53 -11.86 10.02
N SER A 16 -10.43 -10.87 9.95
CA SER A 16 -11.85 -11.13 9.73
C SER A 16 -12.03 -11.92 8.43
N PRO A 17 -12.99 -12.87 8.37
CA PRO A 17 -13.29 -13.60 7.13
C PRO A 17 -13.76 -12.67 6.00
N TYR A 18 -14.08 -11.41 6.32
CA TYR A 18 -14.45 -10.37 5.37
C TYR A 18 -13.28 -9.46 4.96
N GLU A 19 -12.13 -9.56 5.63
CA GLU A 19 -10.93 -8.84 5.22
C GLU A 19 -10.30 -9.56 4.01
N CYS A 20 -10.14 -8.81 2.92
CA CYS A 20 -9.45 -9.30 1.74
C CYS A 20 -8.25 -8.39 1.48
N PRO A 21 -7.12 -8.57 2.20
CA PRO A 21 -5.97 -7.67 2.13
C PRO A 21 -5.47 -7.44 0.70
N ARG A 22 -5.65 -8.43 -0.18
CA ARG A 22 -5.30 -8.31 -1.60
C ARG A 22 -6.25 -7.37 -2.35
N SER A 23 -7.56 -7.51 -2.14
CA SER A 23 -8.55 -6.56 -2.69
C SER A 23 -8.31 -5.16 -2.13
N ASP A 24 -8.07 -5.05 -0.83
CA ASP A 24 -7.87 -3.78 -0.16
C ASP A 24 -6.59 -3.10 -0.64
N LEU A 25 -5.51 -3.85 -0.86
CA LEU A 25 -4.28 -3.36 -1.47
C LEU A 25 -4.52 -2.81 -2.88
N PHE A 26 -5.22 -3.56 -3.74
CA PHE A 26 -5.49 -3.14 -5.12
C PHE A 26 -6.45 -1.96 -5.24
N LYS A 27 -7.28 -1.73 -4.23
CA LYS A 27 -8.21 -0.59 -4.16
C LYS A 27 -7.63 0.58 -3.38
N LEU A 28 -6.46 0.42 -2.75
CA LEU A 28 -5.89 1.46 -1.91
C LEU A 28 -5.51 2.67 -2.76
N THR A 29 -6.16 3.79 -2.48
CA THR A 29 -5.82 5.09 -3.05
C THR A 29 -5.15 5.96 -1.99
N TRP A 30 -4.29 6.87 -2.43
CA TRP A 30 -3.66 7.85 -1.58
C TRP A 30 -4.69 8.84 -1.04
N GLU A 31 -4.80 8.87 0.29
CA GLU A 31 -5.49 9.91 1.06
C GLU A 31 -4.52 10.51 2.10
N GLY A 32 -4.62 11.82 2.36
CA GLY A 32 -3.73 12.51 3.29
C GLY A 32 -2.34 12.73 2.70
N SER A 33 -1.28 12.37 3.43
CA SER A 33 0.10 12.50 2.94
C SER A 33 0.63 11.24 2.23
N VAL A 34 1.71 11.37 1.46
CA VAL A 34 2.43 10.19 0.90
C VAL A 34 2.86 9.24 2.01
N LEU A 35 3.24 9.78 3.18
CA LEU A 35 3.64 8.97 4.32
C LEU A 35 2.46 8.12 4.83
N ASP A 36 1.27 8.71 4.98
CA ASP A 36 0.07 7.99 5.42
C ASP A 36 -0.31 6.89 4.44
N TYR A 37 -0.27 7.20 3.14
CA TYR A 37 -0.51 6.23 2.08
C TYR A 37 0.52 5.09 2.12
N TYR A 38 1.82 5.40 2.24
CA TYR A 38 2.88 4.40 2.30
C TYR A 38 2.76 3.47 3.52
N VAL A 39 2.41 4.02 4.69
CA VAL A 39 2.18 3.22 5.91
C VAL A 39 1.00 2.25 5.71
N LYS A 40 -0.13 2.73 5.15
CA LYS A 40 -1.29 1.86 4.84
C LYS A 40 -0.92 0.80 3.80
N PHE A 41 -0.22 1.20 2.73
CA PHE A 41 0.22 0.30 1.66
C PHE A 41 1.11 -0.82 2.19
N THR A 42 2.13 -0.49 2.98
CA THR A 42 3.05 -1.49 3.54
C THR A 42 2.36 -2.44 4.52
N ALA A 43 1.43 -1.94 5.33
CA ALA A 43 0.63 -2.78 6.22
C ALA A 43 -0.20 -3.82 5.44
N LEU A 44 -0.81 -3.44 4.31
CA LEU A 44 -1.55 -4.35 3.44
C LEU A 44 -0.62 -5.28 2.66
N ALA A 45 0.47 -4.76 2.10
CA ALA A 45 1.46 -5.51 1.33
C ALA A 45 2.10 -6.64 2.16
N ASN A 46 2.34 -6.41 3.45
CA ASN A 46 2.87 -7.42 4.37
C ASN A 46 1.88 -8.56 4.68
N ARG A 47 0.58 -8.37 4.41
CA ARG A 47 -0.49 -9.33 4.68
C ARG A 47 -0.92 -10.12 3.44
N VAL A 48 -0.47 -9.74 2.24
CA VAL A 48 -0.80 -10.44 1.00
C VAL A 48 0.25 -11.50 0.67
N GLN A 49 -0.21 -12.63 0.14
CA GLN A 49 0.66 -13.69 -0.39
C GLN A 49 0.50 -13.81 -1.91
N GLY A 50 1.52 -14.28 -2.63
CA GLY A 50 1.46 -14.55 -4.07
C GLY A 50 1.35 -13.31 -4.97
N VAL A 51 1.65 -12.12 -4.45
CA VAL A 51 1.75 -10.87 -5.23
C VAL A 51 3.22 -10.63 -5.55
N THR A 52 3.53 -10.38 -6.82
CA THR A 52 4.91 -10.13 -7.26
C THR A 52 5.37 -8.72 -6.89
N THR A 53 6.68 -8.51 -6.79
CA THR A 53 7.24 -7.17 -6.55
C THR A 53 6.79 -6.16 -7.60
N ASN A 54 6.75 -6.56 -8.89
CA ASN A 54 6.27 -5.69 -9.96
C ASN A 54 4.80 -5.31 -9.77
N ALA A 55 3.95 -6.27 -9.40
CA ALA A 55 2.55 -5.98 -9.11
C ALA A 55 2.39 -5.03 -7.91
N LEU A 56 3.26 -5.11 -6.89
CA LEU A 56 3.29 -4.15 -5.79
C LEU A 56 3.73 -2.75 -6.27
N LEU A 57 4.69 -2.65 -7.19
CA LEU A 57 5.08 -1.37 -7.78
C LEU A 57 3.94 -0.74 -8.56
N ASP A 58 3.32 -1.51 -9.46
CA ASP A 58 2.20 -1.06 -10.28
C ASP A 58 1.03 -0.63 -9.39
N CYS A 59 0.74 -1.39 -8.33
CA CYS A 59 -0.29 -1.07 -7.36
C CYS A 59 0.03 0.20 -6.58
N PHE A 60 1.27 0.37 -6.12
CA PHE A 60 1.68 1.57 -5.40
C PHE A 60 1.53 2.81 -6.27
N VAL A 61 2.01 2.76 -7.51
CA VAL A 61 1.93 3.87 -8.47
C VAL A 61 0.49 4.15 -8.89
N GLY A 62 -0.31 3.11 -9.13
CA GLY A 62 -1.71 3.22 -9.51
C GLY A 62 -2.61 3.79 -8.42
N GLY A 63 -2.25 3.61 -7.14
CA GLY A 63 -2.96 4.23 -6.02
C GLY A 63 -2.57 5.69 -5.75
N LEU A 64 -1.54 6.24 -6.40
CA LEU A 64 -1.19 7.66 -6.27
C LEU A 64 -2.26 8.57 -6.89
N ARG A 65 -2.35 9.81 -6.42
CA ARG A 65 -3.15 10.84 -7.10
C ARG A 65 -2.69 11.03 -8.54
N HIS A 66 -3.62 11.32 -9.44
CA HIS A 66 -3.36 11.31 -10.88
C HIS A 66 -2.31 12.36 -11.34
N ASP A 67 -2.25 13.51 -10.68
CA ASP A 67 -1.23 14.54 -10.90
C ASP A 67 0.19 14.01 -10.64
N ILE A 68 0.39 13.34 -9.50
CA ILE A 68 1.70 12.81 -9.08
C ILE A 68 2.03 11.49 -9.77
N CYS A 69 1.03 10.63 -9.99
CA CYS A 69 1.20 9.34 -10.68
C CYS A 69 1.89 9.51 -12.03
N ARG A 70 1.44 10.49 -12.83
CA ARG A 70 2.03 10.81 -14.14
C ARG A 70 3.51 11.20 -14.02
N ASP A 71 3.82 12.10 -13.10
CA ASP A 71 5.18 12.60 -12.88
C ASP A 71 6.11 11.49 -12.38
N VAL A 72 5.62 10.59 -11.54
CA VAL A 72 6.36 9.39 -11.08
C VAL A 72 6.59 8.42 -12.25
N LEU A 73 5.58 8.14 -13.08
CA LEU A 73 5.70 7.21 -14.22
C LEU A 73 6.73 7.67 -15.26
N VAL A 74 6.80 8.97 -15.53
CA VAL A 74 7.80 9.53 -16.47
C VAL A 74 9.24 9.25 -16.02
N GLN A 75 9.47 9.09 -14.72
CA GLN A 75 10.79 8.76 -14.16
C GLN A 75 11.14 7.27 -14.23
N ALA A 76 10.23 6.42 -14.73
CA ALA A 76 10.40 4.98 -14.89
C ALA A 76 11.04 4.28 -13.66
N PRO A 77 10.46 4.43 -12.45
CA PRO A 77 11.02 3.83 -11.25
C PRO A 77 10.94 2.30 -11.29
N THR A 78 12.02 1.64 -10.89
CA THR A 78 12.14 0.17 -10.86
C THR A 78 12.04 -0.43 -9.46
N THR A 79 11.90 0.40 -8.43
CA THR A 79 11.84 -0.04 -7.03
C THR A 79 10.82 0.77 -6.23
N LEU A 80 10.28 0.15 -5.18
CA LEU A 80 9.21 0.76 -4.37
C LEU A 80 9.76 1.98 -3.64
N THR A 81 10.99 1.86 -3.12
CA THR A 81 11.72 2.97 -2.51
C THR A 81 11.83 4.15 -3.45
N ARG A 82 12.16 3.92 -4.74
CA ARG A 82 12.23 5.00 -5.72
C ARG A 82 10.85 5.64 -5.97
N CYS A 83 9.79 4.84 -6.11
CA CYS A 83 8.42 5.35 -6.24
C CYS A 83 8.04 6.24 -5.04
N VAL A 84 8.32 5.80 -3.82
CA VAL A 84 8.01 6.54 -2.59
C VAL A 84 8.79 7.85 -2.53
N SER A 85 10.10 7.83 -2.82
CA SER A 85 10.92 9.04 -2.84
C SER A 85 10.43 10.06 -3.87
N LEU A 86 10.05 9.60 -5.07
CA LEU A 86 9.51 10.47 -6.11
C LEU A 86 8.14 11.03 -5.71
N ALA A 87 7.25 10.20 -5.16
CA ALA A 87 5.94 10.65 -4.70
C ALA A 87 6.05 11.75 -3.63
N LYS A 88 6.96 11.58 -2.66
CA LYS A 88 7.24 12.62 -1.64
C LYS A 88 7.79 13.91 -2.25
N PHE A 89 8.72 13.80 -3.19
CA PHE A 89 9.28 14.96 -3.88
C PHE A 89 8.20 15.76 -4.63
N PHE A 90 7.29 15.07 -5.32
CA PHE A 90 6.20 15.74 -6.02
C PHE A 90 5.13 16.27 -5.07
N GLU A 91 4.82 15.56 -3.98
CA GLU A 91 3.96 16.08 -2.91
C GLU A 91 4.44 17.45 -2.42
N GLU A 92 5.71 17.57 -2.05
CA GLU A 92 6.32 18.83 -1.61
C GLU A 92 6.22 19.92 -2.69
N LYS A 93 6.52 19.57 -3.94
CA LYS A 93 6.42 20.50 -5.08
C LYS A 93 5.00 21.06 -5.25
N TYR A 94 3.97 20.23 -5.09
CA TYR A 94 2.58 20.63 -5.26
C TYR A 94 1.98 21.31 -4.01
N VAL A 95 2.50 21.05 -2.81
CA VAL A 95 2.09 21.76 -1.58
C VAL A 95 2.59 23.21 -1.57
N ILE A 96 3.68 23.50 -2.29
CA ILE A 96 4.31 24.84 -2.35
C ILE A 96 3.70 25.71 -3.49
N GLN A 97 2.83 25.16 -4.32
CA GLN A 97 2.09 25.88 -5.38
C GLN A 97 0.71 26.31 -4.91
#